data_AF-A0A832YF67-F1
#
_entry.id   AF-A0A832YF67-F1
#
_cell.length_a   1.000
_cell.length_b   1.000
_cell.length_c   1.000
_cell.angle_alpha   90.00
_cell.angle_beta   90.00
_cell.angle_gamma   90.00
#
_symmetry.space_group_name_H-M   'P 1'
#
loop_
_entity.id
_entity.type
_entity.pdbx_description
1 polymer ?
#
loop_
_entity_poly.entity_id
_entity_poly.type
_entity_poly.pdbx_seq_one_letter_code
_entity_poly.pdbx_strand_id
1 'polypeptide(L)'
;MSSNFITEDFDATQWQNIEHYTSVLLNRELNCSGCLESLIKDCSTLAEHISEAGTLLSIAMTCDTEDPGKRQAYLDFIENVQPKLSEFADAFNRRLAGHPAVDELPSRYDLMIKCMRTDIDIFREENIPLQIEEAKLETEHSTITGAMMVKYDGEEKTLPQMAVYFENTDRSI
;
A
#
# COMPACT_ATOMS: atom_id res chain seq x y z
N MET A 1 -19.94 -7.90 4.48
CA MET A 1 -20.62 -8.69 3.43
C MET A 1 -19.60 -8.89 2.33
N SER A 2 -19.20 -10.12 2.01
CA SER A 2 -18.26 -10.37 0.92
C SER A 2 -18.85 -9.81 -0.37
N SER A 3 -18.05 -9.02 -1.10
CA SER A 3 -18.39 -8.69 -2.47
C SER A 3 -17.98 -9.87 -3.34
N ASN A 4 -18.85 -10.35 -4.23
CA ASN A 4 -18.50 -11.39 -5.23
C ASN A 4 -17.64 -10.82 -6.37
N PHE A 5 -17.10 -9.61 -6.20
CA PHE A 5 -16.32 -8.94 -7.24
C PHE A 5 -14.96 -9.60 -7.45
N ILE A 6 -14.34 -10.10 -6.38
CA ILE A 6 -13.02 -10.74 -6.40
C ILE A 6 -13.16 -12.14 -5.78
N THR A 7 -12.45 -13.11 -6.36
CA THR A 7 -12.41 -14.50 -5.88
C THR A 7 -11.45 -14.64 -4.70
N GLU A 8 -11.67 -15.60 -3.80
CA GLU A 8 -10.84 -15.77 -2.59
C GLU A 8 -9.35 -16.08 -2.90
N ASP A 9 -9.03 -16.72 -4.03
CA ASP A 9 -7.65 -17.05 -4.45
C ASP A 9 -6.95 -15.91 -5.23
N PHE A 10 -7.34 -14.65 -4.99
CA PHE A 10 -6.82 -13.51 -5.74
C PHE A 10 -5.42 -13.09 -5.28
N ASP A 11 -4.41 -13.34 -6.12
CA ASP A 11 -3.05 -12.83 -5.91
C ASP A 11 -2.92 -11.37 -6.39
N ALA A 12 -3.05 -10.45 -5.43
CA ALA A 12 -2.90 -9.02 -5.66
C ALA A 12 -1.42 -8.53 -5.65
N THR A 13 -0.43 -9.42 -5.66
CA THR A 13 0.99 -9.03 -5.77
C THR A 13 1.43 -8.76 -7.20
N GLN A 14 0.63 -9.15 -8.20
CA GLN A 14 0.97 -9.05 -9.62
C GLN A 14 -0.02 -8.15 -10.37
N TRP A 15 0.51 -7.19 -11.15
CA TRP A 15 -0.34 -6.26 -11.90
C TRP A 15 -1.30 -6.96 -12.85
N GLN A 16 -0.85 -8.04 -13.51
CA GLN A 16 -1.63 -8.78 -14.50
C GLN A 16 -2.93 -9.33 -13.93
N ASN A 17 -2.96 -9.62 -12.63
CA ASN A 17 -4.17 -10.08 -11.94
C ASN A 17 -5.10 -8.91 -11.60
N ILE A 18 -4.55 -7.72 -11.33
CA ILE A 18 -5.28 -6.51 -10.93
C ILE A 18 -5.87 -5.76 -12.15
N GLU A 19 -5.16 -5.77 -13.28
CA GLU A 19 -5.42 -4.93 -14.45
C GLU A 19 -6.86 -5.03 -14.94
N HIS A 20 -7.40 -6.25 -15.03
CA HIS A 20 -8.77 -6.46 -15.46
C HIS A 20 -9.78 -5.73 -14.56
N TYR A 21 -9.62 -5.83 -13.24
CA TYR A 21 -10.52 -5.21 -12.28
C TYR A 21 -10.45 -3.68 -12.33
N THR A 22 -9.25 -3.11 -12.45
CA THR A 22 -9.08 -1.66 -12.61
C THR A 22 -9.78 -1.14 -13.87
N SER A 23 -9.62 -1.85 -14.99
CA SER A 23 -10.28 -1.51 -16.25
C SER A 23 -11.81 -1.62 -16.14
N VAL A 24 -12.33 -2.68 -15.51
CA VAL A 24 -13.77 -2.82 -15.24
C VAL A 24 -14.28 -1.66 -14.39
N LEU A 25 -13.58 -1.29 -13.31
CA LEU A 25 -13.97 -0.19 -12.43
C LEU A 25 -13.92 1.18 -13.12
N LEU A 26 -12.95 1.43 -14.00
CA LEU A 26 -12.86 2.70 -14.75
C LEU A 26 -13.88 2.81 -15.88
N ASN A 27 -14.30 1.69 -16.47
CA ASN A 27 -15.17 1.71 -17.65
C ASN A 27 -16.64 1.33 -17.36
N ARG A 28 -16.97 0.90 -16.13
CA ARG A 28 -18.34 0.49 -15.74
C ARG A 28 -19.35 1.61 -15.97
N GLU A 29 -20.39 1.37 -16.77
CA GLU A 29 -21.48 2.34 -16.94
C GLU A 29 -22.27 2.57 -15.65
N LEU A 30 -22.67 3.83 -15.41
CA LEU A 30 -23.31 4.27 -14.17
C LEU A 30 -24.72 4.82 -14.46
N ASN A 31 -25.64 3.92 -14.82
CA ASN A 31 -26.98 4.29 -15.31
C ASN A 31 -28.09 4.19 -14.24
N CYS A 32 -27.74 4.09 -12.95
CA CYS A 32 -28.70 3.86 -11.88
C CYS A 32 -28.37 4.64 -10.59
N SER A 33 -29.38 4.87 -9.75
CA SER A 33 -29.24 5.64 -8.51
C SER A 33 -28.27 5.03 -7.50
N GLY A 34 -28.15 3.70 -7.44
CA GLY A 34 -27.22 2.99 -6.55
C GLY A 34 -25.87 2.64 -7.20
N CYS A 35 -25.64 3.02 -8.46
CA CYS A 35 -24.48 2.56 -9.22
C CYS A 35 -23.17 3.10 -8.65
N LEU A 36 -23.16 4.32 -8.11
CA LEU A 36 -21.98 4.90 -7.46
C LEU A 36 -21.61 4.15 -6.17
N GLU A 37 -22.57 3.87 -5.29
CA GLU A 37 -22.30 3.10 -4.06
C GLU A 37 -21.80 1.69 -4.38
N SER A 38 -22.33 1.04 -5.42
CA SER A 38 -21.82 -0.25 -5.89
C SER A 38 -20.42 -0.16 -6.46
N LEU A 39 -20.09 0.90 -7.21
CA LEU A 39 -18.74 1.12 -7.74
C LEU A 39 -17.75 1.35 -6.60
N ILE A 40 -18.11 2.19 -5.61
CA ILE A 40 -17.31 2.45 -4.40
C ILE A 40 -17.05 1.15 -3.66
N LYS A 41 -18.09 0.33 -3.45
CA LYS A 41 -17.97 -0.95 -2.75
C LYS A 41 -16.98 -1.89 -3.45
N ASP A 42 -17.10 -2.06 -4.77
CA ASP A 42 -16.22 -2.96 -5.51
C ASP A 42 -14.78 -2.44 -5.57
N CYS A 43 -14.59 -1.13 -5.67
CA CYS A 43 -13.27 -0.52 -5.55
C CYS A 43 -12.67 -0.72 -4.15
N SER A 44 -13.47 -0.61 -3.09
CA SER A 44 -13.03 -0.91 -1.71
C SER A 44 -12.57 -2.35 -1.59
N THR A 45 -13.34 -3.31 -2.12
CA THR A 45 -12.93 -4.73 -2.11
C THR A 45 -11.60 -4.95 -2.84
N LEU A 46 -11.40 -4.34 -4.02
CA LEU A 46 -10.11 -4.42 -4.72
C LEU A 46 -8.97 -3.82 -3.89
N ALA A 47 -9.19 -2.64 -3.31
CA ALA A 47 -8.22 -1.96 -2.48
C ALA A 47 -7.84 -2.76 -1.23
N GLU A 48 -8.80 -3.46 -0.61
CA GLU A 48 -8.57 -4.33 0.56
C GLU A 48 -7.56 -5.44 0.23
N HIS A 49 -7.76 -6.18 -0.87
CA HIS A 49 -6.84 -7.26 -1.27
C HIS A 49 -5.44 -6.75 -1.64
N ILE A 50 -5.37 -5.62 -2.35
CA ILE A 50 -4.09 -4.98 -2.71
C ILE A 50 -3.35 -4.51 -1.46
N SER A 51 -4.06 -3.87 -0.54
CA SER A 51 -3.50 -3.38 0.72
C SER A 51 -2.98 -4.54 1.57
N GLU A 52 -3.73 -5.64 1.65
CA GLU A 52 -3.30 -6.86 2.34
C GLU A 52 -2.03 -7.44 1.71
N ALA A 53 -2.02 -7.63 0.39
CA ALA A 53 -0.86 -8.17 -0.33
C ALA A 53 0.41 -7.32 -0.13
N GLY A 54 0.32 -6.00 -0.32
CA GLY A 54 1.44 -5.09 -0.09
C GLY A 54 1.93 -5.09 1.36
N THR A 55 0.99 -5.14 2.32
CA THR A 55 1.31 -5.22 3.75
C THR A 55 2.05 -6.50 4.09
N LEU A 56 1.60 -7.65 3.57
CA LEU A 56 2.25 -8.94 3.81
C LEU A 56 3.67 -8.99 3.22
N LEU A 57 3.88 -8.42 2.02
CA LEU A 57 5.22 -8.29 1.43
C LEU A 57 6.14 -7.43 2.30
N SER A 58 5.65 -6.28 2.78
CA SER A 58 6.39 -5.40 3.67
C SER A 58 6.72 -6.07 5.01
N ILE A 59 5.77 -6.80 5.62
CA ILE A 59 6.00 -7.54 6.87
C ILE A 59 7.07 -8.61 6.64
N ALA A 60 6.97 -9.37 5.55
CA ALA A 60 7.94 -10.42 5.25
C ALA A 60 9.36 -9.83 5.09
N MET A 61 9.50 -8.74 4.33
CA MET A 61 10.78 -8.06 4.11
C MET A 61 11.36 -7.46 5.40
N THR A 62 10.54 -6.86 6.26
CA THR A 62 11.01 -6.19 7.49
C THR A 62 11.32 -7.16 8.62
N CYS A 63 10.65 -8.32 8.69
CA CYS A 63 10.95 -9.36 9.67
C CYS A 63 12.29 -10.08 9.41
N ASP A 64 12.74 -10.12 8.16
CA ASP A 64 13.96 -10.82 7.74
C ASP A 64 14.67 -10.04 6.64
N THR A 65 15.35 -8.98 7.06
CA THR A 65 16.01 -8.03 6.15
C THR A 65 17.22 -8.62 5.42
N GLU A 66 17.69 -9.81 5.81
CA GLU A 66 18.79 -10.51 5.15
C GLU A 66 18.32 -11.40 3.98
N ASP A 67 17.02 -11.70 3.86
CA ASP A 67 16.46 -12.54 2.80
C ASP A 67 16.32 -11.75 1.48
N PRO A 68 17.14 -12.04 0.45
CA PRO A 68 17.07 -11.33 -0.82
C PRO A 68 15.79 -11.63 -1.60
N GLY A 69 15.16 -12.78 -1.39
CA GLY A 69 13.92 -13.16 -2.05
C GLY A 69 12.72 -12.36 -1.54
N LYS A 70 12.61 -12.20 -0.21
CA LYS A 70 11.56 -11.35 0.40
C LYS A 70 11.72 -9.89 0.00
N ARG A 71 12.97 -9.40 -0.02
CA ARG A 71 13.29 -8.05 -0.49
C ARG A 71 12.89 -7.84 -1.94
N GLN A 72 13.27 -8.78 -2.83
CA GLN A 72 12.94 -8.68 -4.25
C GLN A 72 11.43 -8.70 -4.47
N ALA A 73 10.69 -9.58 -3.79
CA ALA A 73 9.24 -9.66 -3.92
C ALA A 73 8.54 -8.34 -3.52
N TYR A 74 9.01 -7.68 -2.46
CA TYR A 74 8.52 -6.35 -2.08
C TYR A 74 8.87 -5.29 -3.14
N LEU A 75 10.13 -5.22 -3.58
CA LEU A 75 10.55 -4.26 -4.59
C LEU A 75 9.84 -4.47 -5.93
N ASP A 76 9.58 -5.71 -6.34
CA ASP A 76 8.83 -6.02 -7.56
C ASP A 76 7.41 -5.45 -7.49
N PHE A 77 6.75 -5.52 -6.33
CA PHE A 77 5.43 -4.91 -6.13
C PHE A 77 5.49 -3.38 -6.21
N ILE A 78 6.48 -2.77 -5.55
CA ILE A 78 6.70 -1.31 -5.56
C ILE A 78 7.01 -0.81 -6.98
N GLU A 79 7.78 -1.55 -7.77
CA GLU A 79 8.21 -1.13 -9.10
C GLU A 79 7.15 -1.40 -10.18
N ASN A 80 6.39 -2.49 -10.07
CA ASN A 80 5.55 -2.96 -11.18
C ASN A 80 4.05 -2.82 -10.93
N VAL A 81 3.62 -2.69 -9.67
CA VAL A 81 2.20 -2.64 -9.28
C VAL A 81 1.82 -1.26 -8.74
N GLN A 82 2.54 -0.76 -7.74
CA GLN A 82 2.22 0.52 -7.10
C GLN A 82 2.11 1.71 -8.08
N PRO A 83 2.96 1.85 -9.13
CA PRO A 83 2.89 2.99 -10.05
C PRO A 83 1.56 3.02 -10.81
N LYS A 84 1.16 1.86 -11.32
CA LYS A 84 -0.08 1.68 -12.07
C LYS A 84 -1.31 1.84 -11.19
N LEU A 85 -1.20 1.44 -9.92
CA LEU A 85 -2.24 1.70 -8.93
C LEU A 85 -2.38 3.18 -8.60
N SER A 86 -1.27 3.93 -8.55
CA SER A 86 -1.27 5.38 -8.35
C SER A 86 -2.04 6.09 -9.48
N GLU A 87 -1.73 5.73 -10.74
CA GLU A 87 -2.45 6.22 -11.93
C GLU A 87 -3.93 5.84 -11.91
N PHE A 88 -4.25 4.57 -11.59
CA PHE A 88 -5.62 4.11 -11.45
C PHE A 88 -6.37 4.87 -10.36
N ALA A 89 -5.76 5.10 -9.20
CA ALA A 89 -6.38 5.78 -8.08
C ALA A 89 -6.73 7.24 -8.42
N ASP A 90 -5.82 7.98 -9.08
CA ASP A 90 -6.11 9.33 -9.55
C ASP A 90 -7.24 9.33 -10.59
N ALA A 91 -7.18 8.45 -11.59
CA ALA A 91 -8.22 8.32 -12.60
C ALA A 91 -9.60 7.98 -12.00
N PHE A 92 -9.62 7.05 -11.04
CA PHE A 92 -10.83 6.64 -10.34
C PHE A 92 -11.37 7.78 -9.46
N ASN A 93 -10.51 8.47 -8.72
CA ASN A 93 -10.88 9.62 -7.89
C ASN A 93 -11.48 10.74 -8.76
N ARG A 94 -10.83 11.12 -9.86
CA ARG A 94 -11.36 12.14 -10.80
C ARG A 94 -12.72 11.73 -11.36
N ARG A 95 -12.86 10.45 -11.73
CA ARG A 95 -14.12 9.90 -12.24
C ARG A 95 -15.25 10.01 -11.22
N LEU A 96 -14.99 9.59 -9.98
CA LEU A 96 -16.01 9.55 -8.93
C LEU A 96 -16.33 10.96 -8.41
N ALA A 97 -15.31 11.76 -8.10
CA ALA A 97 -15.47 13.12 -7.59
C ALA A 97 -16.03 14.10 -8.64
N GLY A 98 -15.85 13.79 -9.93
CA GLY A 98 -16.41 14.55 -11.06
C GLY A 98 -17.78 14.06 -11.52
N HIS A 99 -18.33 13.00 -10.95
CA HIS A 99 -19.62 12.46 -11.37
C HIS A 99 -20.76 13.41 -10.96
N PRO A 100 -21.75 13.72 -11.83
CA PRO A 100 -22.82 14.68 -11.51
C PRO A 100 -23.62 14.35 -10.26
N ALA A 101 -23.82 13.07 -9.97
CA ALA A 101 -24.55 12.58 -8.80
C ALA A 101 -23.68 12.37 -7.54
N VAL A 102 -22.40 12.79 -7.54
CA VAL A 102 -21.51 12.54 -6.39
C VAL A 102 -22.00 13.25 -5.12
N ASP A 103 -22.52 14.46 -5.25
CA ASP A 103 -23.06 15.24 -4.12
C ASP A 103 -24.47 14.75 -3.70
N GLU A 104 -25.05 13.77 -4.41
CA GLU A 104 -26.29 13.09 -4.03
C GLU A 104 -26.04 11.84 -3.16
N LEU A 105 -24.77 11.43 -2.98
CA LEU A 105 -24.42 10.30 -2.13
C LEU A 105 -24.81 10.55 -0.66
N PRO A 106 -25.14 9.50 0.11
CA PRO A 106 -25.44 9.65 1.53
C PRO A 106 -24.28 10.28 2.32
N SER A 107 -24.60 11.06 3.36
CA SER A 107 -23.61 11.83 4.15
C SER A 107 -22.47 11.01 4.76
N ARG A 108 -22.64 9.68 4.88
CA ARG A 108 -21.56 8.77 5.28
C ARG A 108 -20.33 8.82 4.35
N TYR A 109 -20.50 9.32 3.11
CA TYR A 109 -19.44 9.45 2.12
C TYR A 109 -18.76 10.83 2.10
N ASP A 110 -19.23 11.81 2.88
CA ASP A 110 -18.73 13.19 2.82
C ASP A 110 -17.22 13.28 3.05
N LEU A 111 -16.70 12.54 4.03
CA LEU A 111 -15.27 12.50 4.32
C LEU A 111 -14.47 11.85 3.19
N MET A 112 -14.97 10.74 2.66
CA MET A 112 -14.33 10.02 1.55
C MET A 112 -14.22 10.92 0.30
N ILE A 113 -15.30 11.62 -0.06
CA ILE A 113 -15.32 12.55 -1.19
C ILE A 113 -14.33 13.70 -0.97
N LYS A 114 -14.23 14.22 0.26
CA LYS A 114 -13.25 15.25 0.61
C LYS A 114 -11.80 14.74 0.48
N CYS A 115 -11.52 13.52 0.92
CA CYS A 115 -10.22 12.88 0.72
C CYS A 115 -9.90 12.74 -0.77
N MET A 116 -10.83 12.20 -1.57
CA MET A 116 -10.65 12.05 -3.02
C MET A 116 -10.34 13.38 -3.72
N ARG A 117 -11.06 14.46 -3.39
CA ARG A 117 -10.78 15.80 -3.93
C ARG A 117 -9.38 16.30 -3.53
N THR A 118 -8.96 16.02 -2.31
CA THR A 118 -7.61 16.37 -1.83
C THR A 118 -6.55 15.57 -2.60
N ASP A 119 -6.74 14.27 -2.77
CA ASP A 119 -5.82 13.39 -3.49
C ASP A 119 -5.62 13.86 -4.94
N ILE A 120 -6.72 14.25 -5.61
CA ILE A 120 -6.71 14.83 -6.97
C ILE A 120 -5.87 16.10 -7.05
N ASP A 121 -6.00 16.99 -6.06
CA ASP A 121 -5.32 18.30 -6.04
C ASP A 121 -3.80 18.15 -5.87
N ILE A 122 -3.37 17.15 -5.08
CA ILE A 122 -1.96 16.91 -4.77
C ILE A 122 -1.29 15.90 -5.70
N PHE A 123 -2.05 15.13 -6.49
CA PHE A 123 -1.48 14.13 -7.40
C PHE A 123 -0.59 14.75 -8.48
N ARG A 124 0.61 14.21 -8.63
CA ARG A 124 1.57 14.57 -9.68
C ARG A 124 2.18 13.28 -10.22
N GLU A 125 2.07 13.05 -11.51
CA GLU A 125 2.62 11.85 -12.17
C GLU A 125 4.15 11.80 -11.99
N GLU A 126 4.80 12.97 -11.93
CA GLU A 126 6.23 13.11 -11.69
C GLU A 126 6.67 12.60 -10.31
N ASN A 127 5.75 12.49 -9.34
CA ASN A 127 6.06 11.95 -8.02
C ASN A 127 6.13 10.41 -8.03
N ILE A 128 5.53 9.73 -9.00
CA ILE A 128 5.53 8.27 -9.06
C ILE A 128 6.96 7.69 -9.09
N PRO A 129 7.87 8.10 -10.00
CA PRO A 129 9.23 7.60 -9.97
C PRO A 129 9.99 7.97 -8.69
N LEU A 130 9.69 9.13 -8.10
CA LEU A 130 10.30 9.57 -6.84
C LEU A 130 9.88 8.68 -5.66
N GLN A 131 8.62 8.25 -5.61
CA GLN A 131 8.11 7.34 -4.59
C GLN A 131 8.74 5.94 -4.70
N ILE A 132 9.00 5.47 -5.93
CA ILE A 132 9.74 4.22 -6.15
C ILE A 132 11.17 4.34 -5.61
N GLU A 133 11.85 5.45 -5.90
CA GLU A 133 13.21 5.70 -5.41
C GLU A 133 13.25 5.82 -3.88
N GLU A 134 12.28 6.52 -3.28
CA GLU A 134 12.09 6.62 -1.83
C GLU A 134 11.97 5.23 -1.19
N ALA A 135 11.06 4.38 -1.68
CA ALA A 135 10.87 3.03 -1.15
C ALA A 135 12.13 2.15 -1.26
N LYS A 136 12.94 2.33 -2.32
CA LYS A 136 14.24 1.65 -2.47
C LYS A 136 15.23 2.11 -1.42
N LEU A 137 15.33 3.42 -1.19
CA LEU A 137 16.21 4.00 -0.19
C LEU A 137 15.78 3.58 1.23
N GLU A 138 14.48 3.53 1.52
CA GLU A 138 13.95 3.03 2.79
C GLU A 138 14.31 1.55 3.02
N THR A 139 14.22 0.74 1.96
CA THR A 139 14.59 -0.69 2.00
C THR A 139 16.11 -0.87 2.21
N GLU A 140 16.93 -0.05 1.56
CA GLU A 140 18.38 -0.04 1.75
C GLU A 140 18.74 0.38 3.18
N HIS A 141 18.15 1.47 3.66
CA HIS A 141 18.33 1.94 5.03
C HIS A 141 17.96 0.83 6.03
N SER A 142 16.80 0.19 5.86
CA SER A 142 16.33 -0.89 6.72
C SER A 142 17.31 -2.07 6.74
N THR A 143 17.87 -2.43 5.58
CA THR A 143 18.91 -3.46 5.47
C THR A 143 20.17 -3.08 6.26
N ILE A 144 20.66 -1.86 6.08
CA ILE A 144 21.87 -1.38 6.75
C ILE A 144 21.67 -1.37 8.27
N THR A 145 20.55 -0.82 8.74
CA THR A 145 20.25 -0.75 10.18
C THR A 145 19.95 -2.12 10.78
N GLY A 146 19.30 -3.02 10.03
CA GLY A 146 18.98 -4.37 10.47
C GLY A 146 20.22 -5.25 10.65
N ALA A 147 21.26 -5.03 9.85
CA ALA A 147 22.52 -5.76 9.93
C ALA A 147 23.49 -5.25 11.03
N MET A 148 23.12 -4.21 11.78
CA MET A 148 23.99 -3.64 12.81
C MET A 148 24.09 -4.57 14.03
N MET A 149 25.31 -5.07 14.27
CA MET A 149 25.64 -5.96 15.38
C MET A 149 26.68 -5.35 16.33
N VAL A 150 26.55 -5.66 17.62
CA VAL A 150 27.47 -5.25 18.69
C VAL A 150 28.00 -6.50 19.39
N LYS A 151 29.32 -6.58 19.60
CA LYS A 151 29.92 -7.61 20.46
C LYS A 151 29.88 -7.15 21.90
N TYR A 152 29.06 -7.82 22.71
CA TYR A 152 28.90 -7.50 24.12
C TYR A 152 28.69 -8.77 24.93
N ASP A 153 29.37 -8.86 26.08
CA ASP A 153 29.31 -10.03 27.00
C ASP A 153 29.58 -11.38 26.31
N GLY A 154 30.53 -11.40 25.36
CA GLY A 154 30.92 -12.61 24.63
C GLY A 154 29.98 -13.04 23.49
N GLU A 155 28.86 -12.34 23.28
CA GLU A 155 27.89 -12.63 22.23
C GLU A 155 27.79 -11.48 21.20
N GLU A 156 27.34 -11.81 19.99
CA GLU A 156 26.88 -10.80 19.02
C GLU A 156 25.40 -10.51 19.26
N LYS A 157 25.07 -9.23 19.41
CA LYS A 157 23.71 -8.74 19.71
C LYS A 157 23.30 -7.66 18.72
N THR A 158 22.04 -7.67 18.32
CA THR A 158 21.45 -6.59 17.51
C THR A 158 21.27 -5.33 18.34
N LEU A 159 21.12 -4.16 17.69
CA LEU A 159 20.82 -2.92 18.42
C LEU A 159 19.57 -3.00 19.31
N PRO A 160 18.44 -3.61 18.87
CA PRO A 160 17.29 -3.81 19.76
C PRO A 160 17.59 -4.71 20.96
N GLN A 161 18.39 -5.77 20.80
CA GLN A 161 18.81 -6.61 21.92
C GLN A 161 19.68 -5.85 22.93
N MET A 162 20.42 -4.84 22.46
CA MET A 162 21.22 -3.98 23.34
C MET A 162 20.38 -3.03 24.21
N ALA A 163 19.12 -2.76 23.86
CA ALA A 163 18.27 -1.83 24.59
C ALA A 163 18.11 -2.18 26.08
N VAL A 164 18.09 -3.48 26.41
CA VAL A 164 17.99 -3.96 27.80
C VAL A 164 19.17 -3.50 28.65
N TYR A 165 20.37 -3.35 28.07
CA TYR A 165 21.55 -2.89 28.80
C TYR A 165 21.50 -1.38 29.08
N PHE A 166 20.92 -0.58 28.18
CA PHE A 166 20.73 0.86 28.41
C PHE A 166 19.71 1.18 29.53
N GLU A 167 18.89 0.20 29.90
CA GLU A 167 17.95 0.31 31.03
C GLU A 167 18.53 -0.26 32.34
N ASN A 168 19.79 -0.71 32.33
CA ASN A 168 20.42 -1.25 33.52
C ASN A 168 20.65 -0.15 34.57
N THR A 169 20.49 -0.52 35.85
CA THR A 169 20.70 0.39 36.98
C THR A 169 22.15 0.43 37.46
N ASP A 170 22.96 -0.57 37.11
CA ASP A 170 24.40 -0.53 37.29
C ASP A 170 25.02 0.37 36.22
N ARG A 171 25.53 1.54 36.64
CA ARG A 171 26.10 2.56 35.74
C ARG A 171 27.39 2.12 35.02
N SER A 172 28.00 1.02 35.45
CA SER A 172 29.16 0.45 34.76
C SER A 172 28.79 -0.42 33.55
N ILE A 173 27.51 -0.77 33.43
CA ILE A 173 26.86 -1.42 32.28
C ILE A 173 26.16 -0.34 31.45
#